data_AF-A0A9P6EMW0-F1
#
_entry.id   AF-A0A9P6EMW0-F1
#
_cell.length_a   1.000
_cell.length_b   1.000
_cell.length_c   1.000
_cell.angle_alpha   90.00
_cell.angle_beta   90.00
_cell.angle_gamma   90.00
#
_symmetry.space_group_name_H-M   'P 1'
#
loop_
_entity.id
_entity.type
_entity.pdbx_description
1 polymer ?
#
loop_
_entity_poly.entity_id
_entity_poly.type
_entity_poly.pdbx_seq_one_letter_code
_entity_poly.pdbx_strand_id
1 'polypeptide(L)' 'STGSIDVSRFLIDQKAEIDTTDGSGWSPLHIAVSAGHEAVVQELVGAGADVNKKNNKGITPL' A
#
# COMPACT_ATOMS: atom_id res chain seq x y z
N SER A 1 -10.54 -12.18 7.31
CA SER A 1 -10.89 -10.89 6.66
C SER A 1 -10.65 -9.68 7.55
N THR A 2 -10.77 -9.78 8.88
CA THR A 2 -10.36 -8.72 9.83
C THR A 2 -8.85 -8.73 10.16
N GLY A 3 -8.25 -9.92 10.30
CA GLY A 3 -6.83 -10.05 10.66
C GLY A 3 -5.83 -9.39 9.69
N SER A 4 -6.15 -9.29 8.38
CA SER A 4 -5.28 -8.59 7.43
C SER A 4 -5.29 -7.07 7.63
N ILE A 5 -6.40 -6.50 8.10
CA ILE A 5 -6.54 -5.07 8.38
C ILE A 5 -5.77 -4.73 9.66
N ASP A 6 -5.92 -5.55 10.69
CA ASP A 6 -5.22 -5.37 11.98
C ASP A 6 -3.70 -5.41 11.81
N VAL A 7 -3.18 -6.33 10.98
CA VAL A 7 -1.76 -6.40 10.64
C VAL A 7 -1.30 -5.20 9.82
N SER A 8 -2.11 -4.75 8.86
CA SER A 8 -1.77 -3.57 8.03
C SER A 8 -1.65 -2.30 8.88
N ARG A 9 -2.61 -2.07 9.78
CA ARG A 9 -2.60 -0.93 10.70
C ARG A 9 -1.42 -1.02 11.68
N PHE A 10 -1.16 -2.21 12.23
CA PHE A 10 -0.01 -2.45 13.09
C PHE A 10 1.32 -2.09 12.40
N LEU A 11 1.51 -2.49 11.14
CA LEU A 11 2.74 -2.21 10.40
C LEU A 11 2.91 -0.72 10.08
N ILE A 12 1.83 -0.01 9.74
CA ILE A 12 1.83 1.45 9.54
C ILE A 12 2.26 2.15 10.83
N ASP A 13 1.70 1.75 11.98
CA ASP A 13 2.02 2.32 13.29
C ASP A 13 3.48 2.07 13.74
N GLN A 14 4.14 1.04 13.22
CA GLN A 14 5.56 0.76 13.48
C GLN A 14 6.52 1.67 12.68
N LYS A 15 6.02 2.75 12.04
CA LYS A 15 6.79 3.64 11.15
C LYS A 15 7.36 2.93 9.94
N ALA A 16 6.72 1.87 9.46
CA ALA A 16 7.05 1.35 8.14
C ALA A 16 6.89 2.48 7.13
N GLU A 17 7.91 2.72 6.31
CA GLU A 17 7.83 3.69 5.23
C GLU A 17 6.72 3.24 4.26
N ILE A 18 5.61 3.96 4.25
CA ILE A 18 4.35 3.56 3.61
C ILE A 18 4.46 3.35 2.09
N ASP A 19 5.47 3.97 1.49
CA ASP A 19 5.78 3.91 0.07
C ASP A 19 7.01 3.03 -0.26
N THR A 20 7.52 2.27 0.71
CA THR A 20 8.62 1.33 0.47
C THR A 20 8.25 0.36 -0.63
N THR A 21 9.07 0.25 -1.66
CA THR A 21 8.79 -0.63 -2.79
C THR A 21 9.60 -1.92 -2.72
N ASP A 22 9.07 -2.98 -3.30
CA ASP A 22 9.88 -4.15 -3.64
C ASP A 22 10.91 -3.85 -4.75
N GLY A 23 11.71 -4.85 -5.13
CA GLY A 23 12.71 -4.71 -6.20
C GLY A 23 12.13 -4.39 -7.59
N SER A 24 10.81 -4.50 -7.77
CA SER A 24 10.09 -4.15 -9.00
C SER A 24 9.41 -2.78 -8.92
N GLY A 25 9.56 -2.05 -7.81
CA GLY A 25 8.94 -0.75 -7.60
C GLY A 25 7.48 -0.83 -7.13
N TRP A 26 6.99 -1.99 -6.71
CA TRP A 26 5.62 -2.13 -6.20
C TRP A 26 5.55 -1.66 -4.76
N SER A 27 4.79 -0.59 -4.52
CA SER A 27 4.45 -0.13 -3.17
C SER A 27 3.32 -0.98 -2.56
N PRO A 28 3.09 -0.91 -1.24
CA PRO A 28 1.95 -1.55 -0.58
C PRO A 28 0.62 -1.18 -1.24
N LEU A 29 0.47 0.07 -1.70
CA LEU A 29 -0.75 0.54 -2.37
C LEU A 29 -0.98 -0.17 -3.71
N HIS A 30 0.07 -0.41 -4.51
CA HIS A 30 -0.07 -1.19 -5.74
C HIS A 30 -0.60 -2.61 -5.46
N ILE A 31 -0.06 -3.25 -4.42
CA ILE A 31 -0.43 -4.61 -4.05
C ILE A 31 -1.89 -4.63 -3.54
N ALA A 32 -2.28 -3.67 -2.71
CA ALA A 32 -3.62 -3.58 -2.17
C ALA A 32 -4.68 -3.35 -3.27
N VAL A 33 -4.41 -2.46 -4.23
CA VAL A 33 -5.30 -2.21 -5.37
C VAL A 33 -5.36 -3.45 -6.27
N SER A 34 -4.22 -4.04 -6.63
CA SER A 34 -4.18 -5.23 -7.49
C SER A 34 -4.88 -6.45 -6.87
N ALA A 35 -4.95 -6.53 -5.54
CA ALA A 35 -5.64 -7.59 -4.80
C ALA A 35 -7.12 -7.29 -4.51
N GLY A 36 -7.62 -6.10 -4.84
CA GLY A 36 -8.99 -5.67 -4.52
C GLY A 36 -9.26 -5.48 -3.03
N HIS A 37 -8.23 -5.18 -2.23
CA HIS A 37 -8.35 -5.02 -0.78
C HIS A 37 -8.77 -3.59 -0.41
N GLU A 38 -10.03 -3.24 -0.66
CA GLU A 38 -10.58 -1.88 -0.48
C GLU A 38 -10.28 -1.27 0.89
N ALA A 39 -10.44 -2.03 1.98
CA ALA A 39 -10.16 -1.54 3.33
C ALA A 39 -8.68 -1.17 3.54
N VAL A 40 -7.76 -1.97 2.98
CA VAL A 40 -6.31 -1.69 3.06
C VAL A 40 -5.95 -0.48 2.19
N VAL A 41 -6.58 -0.33 1.02
CA VAL A 41 -6.43 0.87 0.18
C VAL A 41 -6.84 2.11 0.95
N GLN A 42 -7.99 2.09 1.65
CA GLN A 42 -8.46 3.23 2.44
C GLN A 42 -7.49 3.60 3.57
N GLU A 43 -6.95 2.61 4.31
CA GLU A 43 -5.96 2.87 5.36
C GLU A 43 -4.66 3.46 4.80
N LEU A 44 -4.13 2.90 3.70
CA LEU A 44 -2.89 3.39 3.08
C LEU A 44 -3.04 4.81 2.53
N VAL A 45 -4.15 5.11 1.85
CA VAL A 45 -4.44 6.46 1.35
C VAL A 45 -4.65 7.43 2.51
N GLY A 46 -5.38 7.03 3.55
CA GLY A 46 -5.60 7.83 4.75
C GLY A 46 -4.30 8.14 5.51
N ALA A 47 -3.33 7.23 5.46
CA ALA A 47 -2.00 7.40 6.04
C ALA A 47 -1.00 8.12 5.11
N GLY A 48 -1.43 8.57 3.92
CA GLY A 48 -0.66 9.44 3.03
C GLY A 48 0.22 8.73 2.00
N ALA A 49 -0.08 7.47 1.64
CA ALA A 49 0.61 6.79 0.54
C ALA A 49 0.50 7.58 -0.79
N ASP A 50 1.58 7.60 -1.57
CA ASP A 50 1.59 8.28 -2.87
C ASP A 50 0.80 7.48 -3.91
N VAL A 51 -0.43 7.94 -4.16
CA VAL A 51 -1.35 7.36 -5.14
C VAL A 51 -0.85 7.45 -6.59
N ASN A 52 0.17 8.27 -6.87
CA ASN A 52 0.75 8.43 -8.20
C ASN A 52 2.15 7.80 -8.31
N LYS A 53 2.61 7.09 -7.28
CA LYS A 53 3.96 6.52 -7.27
C LYS A 53 4.12 5.48 -8.37
N LYS A 54 4.99 5.74 -9.34
CA LYS A 54 5.22 4.79 -10.44
C LYS A 54 6.14 3.66 -10.02
N ASN A 55 5.77 2.42 -10.35
CA ASN A 55 6.69 1.29 -10.28
C ASN A 55 7.74 1.32 -11.42
N ASN A 56 8.62 0.33 -11.48
CA ASN A 56 9.69 0.27 -12.49
C ASN A 56 9.16 0.13 -13.94
N LYS A 57 7.88 -0.20 -14.11
CA LYS A 57 7.18 -0.28 -15.41
C LYS A 57 6.41 1.00 -15.74
N GLY A 58 6.49 2.03 -14.90
CA GLY A 58 5.75 3.28 -15.08
C GLY A 58 4.27 3.22 -14.69
N ILE A 59 3.83 2.13 -14.06
CA ILE A 59 2.43 1.91 -13.65
C ILE A 59 2.20 2.58 -12.30
N THR A 60 1.07 3.26 -12.15
CA THR A 60 0.59 3.84 -10.88
C THR A 60 -0.33 2.86 -10.13
N PRO A 61 -0.48 2.99 -8.80
CA PRO A 61 -1.41 2.16 -8.04
C PRO A 61 -2.88 2.34 -8.44
N LEU A 62 -3.28 3.59 -8.72
CA LEU A 62 -4.60 3.98 -9.25
C LEU A 62 -4.48 4.37 -10.72
#